data_AF-A0A2T9YPX5-F1
#
_entry.id   AF-A0A2T9YPX5-F1
#
_cell.length_a   1.000
_cell.length_b   1.000
_cell.length_c   1.000
_cell.angle_alpha   90.00
_cell.angle_beta   90.00
_cell.angle_gamma   90.00
#
_symmetry.space_group_name_H-M   'P 1'
#
loop_
_entity.id
_entity.type
_entity.pdbx_description
1 polymer ?
#
loop_
_entity_poly.entity_id
_entity_poly.type
_entity_poly.pdbx_seq_one_letter_code
_entity_poly.pdbx_strand_id
1 'polypeptide(L)'
;MAYIYIAIAQGLFYVLSIHLFENYLHSFKHPNITQATIKPNNSKQLSESEKLDEFNARRQDPHSIKKRVYGATISTIIITIVSFIFLKISHNAVSFYSLFELMGLTFTNEPLSSIKVLLMSSSVYAASLYYELLLGYFPIIHQFQYFRLSIKEWSGFRNYFVGPITEELVFRASIVPIFVLANYKSIEIQFLAPLIFGIAFL
;
A
#
# COMPACT_ATOMS: atom_id res chain seq x y z
N MET A 1 0.08 28.30 -5.35
CA MET A 1 1.53 28.00 -5.40
C MET A 1 2.06 27.39 -4.11
N ALA A 2 1.85 27.99 -2.92
CA ALA A 2 2.36 27.44 -1.65
C ALA A 2 1.92 25.98 -1.37
N TYR A 3 0.67 25.62 -1.67
CA TYR A 3 0.14 24.26 -1.46
C TYR A 3 0.84 23.17 -2.29
N ILE A 4 1.36 23.52 -3.48
CA ILE A 4 2.05 22.56 -4.37
C ILE A 4 3.42 22.19 -3.78
N TYR A 5 4.16 23.17 -3.26
CA TYR A 5 5.45 22.90 -2.61
C TYR A 5 5.29 22.04 -1.36
N ILE A 6 4.20 22.24 -0.62
CA ILE A 6 3.89 21.46 0.59
C ILE A 6 3.48 20.02 0.23
N ALA A 7 2.68 19.84 -0.83
CA ALA A 7 2.36 18.52 -1.38
C ALA A 7 3.62 17.74 -1.80
N ILE A 8 4.53 18.42 -2.51
CA ILE A 8 5.82 17.82 -2.91
C ILE A 8 6.66 17.48 -1.68
N ALA A 9 6.71 18.35 -0.67
CA ALA A 9 7.42 18.08 0.58
C ALA A 9 6.81 16.90 1.35
N GLN A 10 5.48 16.76 1.37
CA GLN A 10 4.78 15.61 1.97
C GLN A 10 5.09 14.31 1.24
N GLY A 11 5.05 14.31 -0.10
CA GLY A 11 5.43 13.15 -0.92
C GLY A 11 6.89 12.75 -0.71
N LEU A 12 7.81 13.72 -0.72
CA LEU A 12 9.23 13.48 -0.43
C LEU A 12 9.44 12.95 0.99
N PHE A 13 8.74 13.50 1.97
CA PHE A 13 8.82 13.04 3.35
C PHE A 13 8.32 11.60 3.50
N TYR A 14 7.24 11.22 2.81
CA TYR A 14 6.75 9.84 2.78
C TYR A 14 7.79 8.89 2.19
N VAL A 15 8.36 9.20 1.02
CA VAL A 15 9.38 8.36 0.37
C VAL A 15 10.65 8.24 1.22
N LEU A 16 11.09 9.36 1.80
CA LEU A 16 12.22 9.39 2.73
C LEU A 16 11.93 8.60 3.99
N SER A 17 10.71 8.67 4.54
CA SER A 17 10.34 7.90 5.72
C SER A 17 10.40 6.39 5.46
N ILE A 18 9.96 5.93 4.29
CA ILE A 18 10.06 4.51 3.92
C ILE A 18 11.54 4.08 3.88
N HIS A 19 12.38 4.84 3.19
CA HIS A 19 13.81 4.52 3.06
C HIS A 19 14.55 4.61 4.40
N LEU A 20 14.21 5.59 5.24
CA LEU A 20 14.77 5.74 6.58
C LEU A 20 14.32 4.60 7.48
N PHE A 21 13.05 4.18 7.45
CA PHE A 21 12.59 3.06 8.25
C PHE A 21 13.16 1.72 7.77
N GLU A 22 13.29 1.51 6.46
CA GLU A 22 13.95 0.31 5.90
C GLU A 22 15.43 0.24 6.35
N ASN A 23 16.15 1.37 6.31
CA ASN A 23 17.55 1.46 6.76
C ASN A 23 17.72 1.41 8.28
N TYR A 24 16.85 2.06 9.05
CA TYR A 24 16.91 2.11 10.52
C TYR A 24 16.59 0.74 11.14
N LEU A 25 15.59 0.02 10.60
CA LEU A 25 15.30 -1.36 10.98
C LEU A 25 16.38 -2.35 10.51
N HIS A 26 17.21 -2.00 9.53
CA HIS A 26 18.41 -2.76 9.18
C HIS A 26 19.51 -2.57 10.24
N SER A 27 19.71 -1.35 10.72
CA SER A 27 20.75 -1.00 11.72
C SER A 27 20.51 -1.62 13.11
N PHE A 28 19.26 -1.79 13.54
CA PHE A 28 18.95 -2.27 14.91
C PHE A 28 19.27 -3.74 15.19
N LYS A 29 19.47 -4.57 14.16
CA LYS A 29 19.70 -6.02 14.36
C LYS A 29 21.10 -6.51 13.98
N HIS A 30 21.97 -5.61 13.53
CA HIS A 30 23.39 -5.90 13.34
C HIS A 30 24.30 -4.91 14.08
N PRO A 31 24.30 -4.86 15.43
CA PRO A 31 25.50 -4.41 16.13
C PRO A 31 26.65 -5.42 15.97
N ASN A 32 26.38 -6.68 15.58
CA ASN A 32 27.38 -7.77 15.57
C ASN A 32 27.56 -8.52 14.22
N ILE A 33 26.95 -8.10 13.11
CA ILE A 33 27.24 -8.70 11.78
C ILE A 33 28.03 -7.74 10.92
N THR A 34 29.10 -7.19 11.50
CA THR A 34 30.14 -6.49 10.73
C THR A 34 31.36 -7.39 10.50
N GLN A 35 31.43 -8.62 11.07
CA GLN A 35 32.67 -9.43 11.00
C GLN A 35 32.51 -10.95 10.85
N ALA A 36 31.30 -11.52 10.81
CA ALA A 36 31.17 -12.97 10.66
C ALA A 36 30.98 -13.37 9.18
N THR A 37 32.11 -13.77 8.58
CA THR A 37 32.23 -14.71 7.45
C THR A 37 32.04 -14.18 6.03
N ILE A 38 32.93 -13.27 5.61
CA ILE A 38 33.45 -13.33 4.23
C ILE A 38 34.37 -14.55 4.18
N LYS A 39 33.83 -15.73 3.86
CA LYS A 39 34.64 -16.83 3.33
C LYS A 39 34.71 -16.64 1.81
N PRO A 40 35.90 -16.49 1.21
CA PRO A 40 36.02 -16.48 -0.24
C PRO A 40 35.88 -17.95 -0.67
N ASN A 41 34.68 -18.35 -1.08
CA ASN A 41 34.49 -19.69 -1.63
C ASN A 41 33.96 -19.56 -3.06
N ASN A 42 34.91 -19.70 -3.99
CA ASN A 42 34.78 -19.99 -5.41
C ASN A 42 33.55 -19.42 -6.12
N SER A 43 33.78 -18.34 -6.86
CA SER A 43 32.86 -17.78 -7.85
C SER A 43 32.56 -18.80 -8.97
N LYS A 44 31.68 -19.76 -8.70
CA LYS A 44 30.77 -20.24 -9.74
C LYS A 44 29.97 -19.02 -10.15
N GLN A 45 30.08 -18.59 -11.42
CA GLN A 45 29.11 -17.69 -12.01
C GLN A 45 27.75 -18.37 -11.89
N LEU A 46 26.99 -18.01 -10.85
CA LEU A 46 25.59 -18.40 -10.71
C LEU A 46 24.87 -17.97 -11.99
N SER A 47 24.13 -18.90 -12.58
CA SER A 47 23.23 -18.63 -13.69
C SER A 47 22.30 -17.46 -13.31
N GLU A 48 21.88 -16.65 -14.28
CA GLU A 48 20.93 -15.56 -13.99
C GLU A 48 19.65 -16.05 -13.31
N SER A 49 19.21 -17.27 -13.64
CA SER A 49 18.10 -17.94 -12.97
C SER A 49 18.36 -18.16 -11.47
N GLU A 50 19.54 -18.64 -11.10
CA GLU A 50 19.89 -18.92 -9.70
C GLU A 50 20.04 -17.62 -8.90
N LYS A 51 20.55 -16.55 -9.52
CA LYS A 51 20.59 -15.21 -8.90
C LYS A 51 19.19 -14.67 -8.66
N LEU A 52 18.27 -14.87 -9.61
CA LEU A 52 16.87 -14.47 -9.49
C LEU A 52 16.15 -15.26 -8.40
N ASP A 53 16.39 -16.56 -8.31
CA ASP A 53 15.82 -17.43 -7.28
C ASP A 53 16.32 -17.06 -5.88
N GLU A 54 17.63 -16.79 -5.74
CA GLU A 54 18.21 -16.32 -4.49
C GLU A 54 17.64 -14.94 -4.09
N PHE A 55 17.47 -14.04 -5.06
CA PHE A 55 16.84 -12.73 -4.85
C PHE A 55 15.38 -12.85 -4.40
N ASN A 56 14.60 -13.72 -5.04
CA ASN A 56 13.21 -13.99 -4.68
C ASN A 56 13.11 -14.63 -3.28
N ALA A 57 13.98 -15.58 -2.96
CA ALA A 57 14.05 -16.19 -1.65
C ALA A 57 14.36 -15.16 -0.54
N ARG A 58 15.32 -14.25 -0.78
CA ARG A 58 15.62 -13.13 0.14
C ARG A 58 14.43 -12.18 0.33
N ARG A 59 13.63 -11.94 -0.71
CA ARG A 59 12.41 -11.12 -0.62
C ARG A 59 11.28 -11.82 0.13
N GLN A 60 11.23 -13.15 0.08
CA GLN A 60 10.21 -13.96 0.76
C GLN A 60 10.56 -14.30 2.21
N ASP A 61 11.75 -13.93 2.70
CA ASP A 61 12.11 -14.09 4.11
C ASP A 61 11.06 -13.41 5.02
N PRO A 62 10.38 -14.15 5.91
CA PRO A 62 9.37 -13.61 6.81
C PRO A 62 9.85 -12.41 7.63
N HIS A 63 11.14 -12.35 7.96
CA HIS A 63 11.70 -11.24 8.73
C HIS A 63 11.84 -9.96 7.89
N SER A 64 12.26 -10.09 6.62
CA SER A 64 12.31 -8.99 5.65
C SER A 64 10.91 -8.42 5.36
N ILE A 65 9.93 -9.31 5.15
CA ILE A 65 8.53 -8.93 4.92
C ILE A 65 7.98 -8.13 6.11
N LYS A 66 8.15 -8.64 7.34
CA LYS A 66 7.68 -7.96 8.56
C LYS A 66 8.24 -6.54 8.66
N LYS A 67 9.54 -6.36 8.43
CA LYS A 67 10.18 -5.03 8.49
C LYS A 67 9.56 -4.05 7.51
N ARG A 68 9.36 -4.46 6.26
CA ARG A 68 8.74 -3.62 5.22
C ARG A 68 7.31 -3.26 5.58
N VAL A 69 6.55 -4.22 6.11
CA VAL A 69 5.19 -3.98 6.62
C VAL A 69 5.19 -2.97 7.76
N TYR A 70 6.09 -3.09 8.73
CA TYR A 70 6.19 -2.12 9.83
C TYR A 70 6.62 -0.74 9.35
N GLY A 71 7.61 -0.66 8.46
CA GLY A 71 8.05 0.61 7.86
C GLY A 71 6.90 1.28 7.11
N ALA A 72 6.23 0.55 6.21
CA ALA A 72 5.11 1.07 5.44
C ALA A 72 3.94 1.53 6.33
N THR A 73 3.57 0.77 7.35
CA THR A 73 2.47 1.13 8.26
C THR A 73 2.81 2.37 9.10
N ILE A 74 4.02 2.46 9.67
CA ILE A 74 4.45 3.64 10.44
C ILE A 74 4.51 4.87 9.54
N SER A 75 5.12 4.78 8.36
CA SER A 75 5.16 5.86 7.37
C SER A 75 3.76 6.35 7.00
N THR A 76 2.82 5.41 6.80
CA THR A 76 1.41 5.69 6.50
C THR A 76 0.72 6.44 7.65
N ILE A 77 0.95 6.02 8.89
CA ILE A 77 0.38 6.68 10.07
C ILE A 77 0.92 8.11 10.18
N ILE A 78 2.24 8.28 10.03
CA ILE A 78 2.88 9.60 10.14
C ILE A 78 2.34 10.54 9.05
N ILE A 79 2.27 10.11 7.79
CA ILE A 79 1.76 10.98 6.71
C ILE A 79 0.29 11.34 6.92
N THR A 80 -0.52 10.42 7.46
CA THR A 80 -1.93 10.68 7.79
C THR A 80 -2.04 11.75 8.88
N ILE A 81 -1.24 11.65 9.94
CA ILE A 81 -1.21 12.64 11.03
C ILE A 81 -0.76 14.01 10.53
N VAL A 82 0.32 14.06 9.75
CA VAL A 82 0.84 15.32 9.19
C VAL A 82 -0.21 15.98 8.31
N SER A 83 -0.89 15.22 7.46
CA SER A 83 -1.93 15.73 6.56
C SER A 83 -3.17 16.21 7.31
N PHE A 84 -3.54 15.54 8.40
CA PHE A 84 -4.62 15.97 9.28
C PHE A 84 -4.30 17.29 9.98
N ILE A 85 -3.10 17.42 10.56
CA ILE A 85 -2.64 18.68 11.18
C ILE A 85 -2.64 19.80 10.15
N PHE A 86 -2.20 19.51 8.92
CA PHE A 86 -2.17 20.47 7.84
C PHE A 86 -3.56 21.01 7.49
N LEU A 87 -4.54 20.12 7.30
CA LEU A 87 -5.92 20.53 7.04
C LEU A 87 -6.51 21.32 8.23
N LYS A 88 -6.18 20.95 9.47
CA LYS A 88 -6.65 21.68 10.65
C LYS A 88 -6.10 23.11 10.71
N ILE A 89 -4.83 23.32 10.35
CA ILE A 89 -4.23 24.66 10.28
C ILE A 89 -4.87 25.49 9.16
N SER A 90 -5.10 24.89 7.99
CA SER A 90 -5.71 25.59 6.85
C SER A 90 -7.20 25.90 7.07
N HIS A 91 -7.92 25.03 7.77
CA HIS A 91 -9.35 25.16 8.06
C HIS A 91 -9.60 25.19 9.57
N ASN A 92 -9.13 26.27 10.21
CA ASN A 92 -9.10 26.40 11.68
C ASN A 92 -10.48 26.19 12.35
N ALA A 93 -11.57 26.58 11.69
CA ALA A 93 -12.94 26.52 12.19
C ALA A 93 -13.65 25.15 12.07
N VAL A 94 -13.03 24.15 11.43
CA VAL A 94 -13.70 22.89 11.09
C VAL A 94 -13.55 21.84 12.21
N SER A 95 -14.61 21.08 12.48
CA SER A 95 -14.63 20.00 13.49
C SER A 95 -13.72 18.83 13.09
N PHE A 96 -13.26 18.03 14.06
CA PHE A 96 -12.42 16.85 13.77
C PHE A 96 -13.13 15.83 12.87
N TYR A 97 -14.44 15.60 13.08
CA TYR A 97 -15.21 14.68 12.25
C TYR A 97 -15.28 15.15 10.80
N SER A 98 -15.56 16.44 10.59
CA SER A 98 -15.61 17.04 9.26
C SER A 98 -14.25 17.03 8.57
N LEU A 99 -13.14 17.06 9.31
CA LEU A 99 -11.79 16.89 8.74
C LEU A 99 -11.55 15.46 8.26
N PHE A 100 -11.96 14.45 9.03
CA PHE A 100 -11.90 13.05 8.57
C PHE A 100 -12.80 12.82 7.35
N GLU A 101 -13.96 13.46 7.31
CA GLU A 101 -14.87 13.42 6.16
C GLU A 101 -14.23 14.07 4.92
N LEU A 102 -13.54 15.19 5.11
CA LEU A 102 -12.84 15.92 4.05
C LEU A 102 -11.64 15.15 3.49
N MET A 103 -10.95 14.38 4.34
CA MET A 103 -9.91 13.42 3.90
C MET A 103 -10.51 12.18 3.23
N GLY A 104 -11.83 11.98 3.28
CA GLY A 104 -12.50 10.78 2.80
C GLY A 104 -12.24 9.55 3.67
N LEU A 105 -11.92 9.72 4.96
CA LEU A 105 -11.68 8.62 5.91
C LEU A 105 -12.94 8.18 6.67
N THR A 106 -14.11 8.73 6.32
CA THR A 106 -15.39 8.38 6.94
C THR A 106 -16.06 7.20 6.24
N PHE A 107 -16.53 6.22 7.01
CA PHE A 107 -17.18 5.01 6.51
C PHE A 107 -18.71 5.14 6.34
N THR A 108 -19.25 6.36 6.30
CA THR A 108 -20.70 6.59 6.45
C THR A 108 -21.53 6.00 5.29
N ASN A 109 -21.06 6.11 4.05
CA ASN A 109 -21.75 5.58 2.86
C ASN A 109 -20.99 4.43 2.15
N GLU A 110 -19.80 4.11 2.64
CA GLU A 110 -18.89 3.15 2.02
C GLU A 110 -19.41 1.70 1.91
N PRO A 111 -20.20 1.12 2.84
CA PRO A 111 -20.60 -0.28 2.71
C PRO A 111 -21.52 -0.52 1.50
N LEU A 112 -22.43 0.41 1.22
CA LEU A 112 -23.36 0.27 0.08
C LEU A 112 -22.66 0.50 -1.26
N SER A 113 -21.73 1.46 -1.31
CA SER A 113 -20.87 1.69 -2.45
C SER A 113 -19.95 0.49 -2.72
N SER A 114 -19.38 -0.10 -1.67
CA SER A 114 -18.53 -1.31 -1.76
C SER A 114 -19.30 -2.48 -2.36
N ILE A 115 -20.56 -2.70 -1.94
CA ILE A 115 -21.41 -3.76 -2.52
C ILE A 115 -21.63 -3.52 -4.02
N LYS A 116 -21.93 -2.28 -4.44
CA LYS A 116 -22.11 -1.96 -5.87
C LYS A 116 -20.86 -2.24 -6.68
N VAL A 117 -19.69 -1.84 -6.17
CA VAL A 117 -18.40 -2.09 -6.83
C VAL A 117 -18.10 -3.59 -6.88
N LEU A 118 -18.38 -4.33 -5.81
CA LEU A 118 -18.21 -5.80 -5.78
C LEU A 118 -19.14 -6.51 -6.76
N LEU A 119 -20.39 -6.06 -6.91
CA LEU A 119 -21.32 -6.62 -7.89
C LEU A 119 -20.85 -6.33 -9.32
N MET A 120 -20.34 -5.13 -9.56
CA MET A 120 -19.78 -4.73 -10.85
C MET A 120 -18.51 -5.54 -11.18
N SER A 121 -17.59 -5.70 -10.24
CA SER A 121 -16.39 -6.51 -10.47
C SER A 121 -16.74 -7.98 -10.66
N SER A 122 -17.68 -8.51 -9.88
CA SER A 122 -18.16 -9.88 -10.02
C SER A 122 -18.76 -10.15 -11.39
N SER A 123 -19.51 -9.20 -11.98
CA SER A 123 -20.09 -9.38 -13.32
C SER A 123 -19.02 -9.40 -14.41
N VAL A 124 -17.97 -8.58 -14.29
CA VAL A 124 -16.82 -8.59 -15.22
C VAL A 124 -16.07 -9.92 -15.16
N TYR A 125 -15.84 -10.46 -13.97
CA TYR A 125 -15.14 -11.75 -13.80
C TYR A 125 -16.04 -12.98 -13.98
N ALA A 126 -17.37 -12.81 -14.05
CA ALA A 126 -18.30 -13.92 -14.25
C ALA A 126 -18.03 -14.69 -15.55
N ALA A 127 -17.59 -13.99 -16.61
CA ALA A 127 -17.22 -14.62 -17.87
C ALA A 127 -16.04 -15.59 -17.72
N SER A 128 -14.98 -15.17 -17.02
CA SER A 128 -13.81 -16.03 -16.77
C SER A 128 -14.17 -17.23 -15.89
N LEU A 129 -14.99 -17.02 -14.85
CA LEU A 129 -15.48 -18.10 -13.99
C LEU A 129 -16.36 -19.11 -14.74
N TYR A 130 -17.19 -18.63 -15.67
CA TYR A 130 -18.03 -19.48 -16.52
C TYR A 130 -17.18 -20.32 -17.47
N TYR A 131 -16.13 -19.75 -18.05
CA TYR A 131 -15.20 -20.47 -18.93
C TYR A 131 -14.47 -21.61 -18.19
N GLU A 132 -13.98 -21.35 -16.98
CA GLU A 132 -13.31 -22.38 -16.16
C GLU A 132 -14.28 -23.50 -15.75
N LEU A 133 -15.56 -23.15 -15.50
CA LEU A 133 -16.61 -24.12 -15.21
C LEU A 133 -16.89 -25.05 -16.41
N LEU A 134 -16.91 -24.52 -17.64
CA LEU A 134 -17.07 -25.33 -18.87
C LEU A 134 -15.94 -26.34 -19.06
N LEU A 135 -14.72 -26.00 -18.60
CA LEU A 135 -13.58 -26.90 -18.60
C LEU A 135 -13.62 -27.94 -17.45
N GLY A 136 -14.66 -27.93 -16.61
CA GLY A 136 -14.86 -28.87 -15.52
C GLY A 136 -14.12 -28.51 -14.23
N TYR A 137 -13.53 -27.32 -14.14
CA TYR A 137 -12.88 -26.83 -12.91
C TYR A 137 -13.89 -26.05 -12.06
N PHE A 138 -13.83 -26.24 -10.74
CA PHE A 138 -14.59 -25.44 -9.77
C PHE A 138 -13.66 -24.40 -9.13
N PRO A 139 -13.44 -23.24 -9.76
CA PRO A 139 -12.39 -22.33 -9.36
C PRO A 139 -12.60 -21.71 -7.99
N ILE A 140 -13.86 -21.49 -7.61
CA ILE A 140 -14.22 -20.82 -6.35
C ILE A 140 -13.71 -21.60 -5.13
N ILE A 141 -13.88 -22.93 -5.13
CA ILE A 141 -13.49 -23.78 -3.99
C ILE A 141 -11.97 -23.80 -3.85
N HIS A 142 -11.28 -23.97 -4.97
CA HIS A 142 -9.83 -23.99 -5.03
C HIS A 142 -9.27 -22.62 -4.59
N GLN A 143 -9.69 -21.52 -5.22
CA GLN A 143 -9.24 -20.17 -4.88
C GLN A 143 -9.48 -19.83 -3.40
N PHE A 144 -10.61 -20.23 -2.83
CA PHE A 144 -10.89 -20.00 -1.41
C PHE A 144 -9.96 -20.79 -0.48
N GLN A 145 -9.64 -22.04 -0.82
CA GLN A 145 -8.66 -22.83 -0.05
C GLN A 145 -7.26 -22.20 -0.10
N TYR A 146 -6.82 -21.76 -1.28
CA TYR A 146 -5.55 -21.07 -1.45
C TYR A 146 -5.52 -19.78 -0.65
N PHE A 147 -6.57 -18.95 -0.75
CA PHE A 147 -6.71 -17.74 0.05
C PHE A 147 -6.57 -18.03 1.55
N ARG A 148 -7.31 -19.03 2.06
CA ARG A 148 -7.27 -19.42 3.49
C ARG A 148 -5.88 -19.87 3.94
N LEU A 149 -5.12 -20.53 3.08
CA LEU A 149 -3.75 -20.93 3.37
C LEU A 149 -2.81 -19.72 3.32
N SER A 150 -2.92 -18.88 2.30
CA SER A 150 -2.08 -17.69 2.12
C SER A 150 -2.23 -16.68 3.25
N ILE A 151 -3.43 -16.44 3.78
CA ILE A 151 -3.62 -15.48 4.89
C ILE A 151 -2.97 -15.92 6.21
N LYS A 152 -2.62 -17.20 6.36
CA LYS A 152 -1.85 -17.69 7.52
C LYS A 152 -0.37 -17.35 7.42
N GLU A 153 0.11 -17.07 6.21
CA GLU A 153 1.48 -16.67 5.95
C GLU A 153 1.61 -15.14 5.95
N TRP A 154 2.77 -14.64 6.37
CA TRP A 154 3.06 -13.20 6.37
C TRP A 154 3.00 -12.58 4.96
N SER A 155 3.32 -13.37 3.93
CA SER A 155 3.23 -12.94 2.53
C SER A 155 1.79 -12.67 2.11
N GLY A 156 0.86 -13.60 2.41
CA GLY A 156 -0.55 -13.41 2.07
C GLY A 156 -1.21 -12.35 2.95
N PHE A 157 -0.89 -12.29 4.24
CA PHE A 157 -1.39 -11.20 5.11
C PHE A 157 -0.99 -9.82 4.58
N ARG A 158 0.26 -9.66 4.13
CA ARG A 158 0.71 -8.42 3.47
C ARG A 158 -0.12 -8.13 2.22
N ASN A 159 -0.28 -9.09 1.32
CA ASN A 159 -0.90 -8.86 0.01
C ASN A 159 -2.40 -8.57 0.10
N TYR A 160 -3.13 -9.24 1.00
CA TYR A 160 -4.58 -9.11 1.08
C TYR A 160 -5.07 -8.00 2.01
N PHE A 161 -4.28 -7.65 3.04
CA PHE A 161 -4.71 -6.67 4.04
C PHE A 161 -3.78 -5.47 4.10
N VAL A 162 -2.49 -5.69 4.42
CA VAL A 162 -1.59 -4.56 4.70
C VAL A 162 -1.42 -3.68 3.49
N GLY A 163 -1.09 -4.25 2.32
CA GLY A 163 -0.89 -3.50 1.07
C GLY A 163 -2.11 -2.64 0.75
N PRO A 164 -3.29 -3.24 0.51
CA PRO A 164 -4.50 -2.48 0.16
C PRO A 164 -4.87 -1.41 1.20
N ILE A 165 -4.78 -1.71 2.50
CA ILE A 165 -5.12 -0.74 3.54
C ILE A 165 -4.12 0.42 3.57
N THR A 166 -2.82 0.12 3.51
CA THR A 166 -1.79 1.17 3.51
C THR A 166 -1.82 2.01 2.25
N GLU A 167 -2.04 1.40 1.09
CA GLU A 167 -2.18 2.10 -0.19
C GLU A 167 -3.37 3.04 -0.16
N GLU A 168 -4.55 2.58 0.29
CA GLU A 168 -5.75 3.40 0.38
C GLU A 168 -5.57 4.56 1.37
N LEU A 169 -4.99 4.31 2.54
CA LEU A 169 -4.76 5.33 3.56
C LEU A 169 -3.75 6.38 3.09
N VAL A 170 -2.61 5.96 2.51
CA VAL A 170 -1.61 6.89 2.00
C VAL A 170 -2.18 7.70 0.84
N PHE A 171 -2.91 7.05 -0.06
CA PHE A 171 -3.56 7.69 -1.18
C PHE A 171 -4.53 8.78 -0.71
N ARG A 172 -5.45 8.44 0.20
CA ARG A 172 -6.40 9.40 0.77
C ARG A 172 -5.71 10.48 1.58
N ALA A 173 -4.73 10.12 2.42
CA ALA A 173 -4.02 11.08 3.25
C ALA A 173 -3.17 12.07 2.43
N SER A 174 -2.61 11.65 1.30
CA SER A 174 -1.67 12.48 0.54
C SER A 174 -2.37 13.25 -0.57
N ILE A 175 -3.25 12.62 -1.33
CA ILE A 175 -3.81 13.20 -2.57
C ILE A 175 -5.08 14.01 -2.29
N VAL A 176 -5.98 13.51 -1.43
CA VAL A 176 -7.28 14.17 -1.19
C VAL A 176 -7.12 15.55 -0.54
N PRO A 177 -6.30 15.75 0.52
CA PRO A 177 -6.11 17.08 1.11
C PRO A 177 -5.63 18.12 0.10
N ILE A 178 -4.73 17.75 -0.82
CA ILE A 178 -4.20 18.67 -1.84
C ILE A 178 -5.33 19.20 -2.72
N PHE A 179 -6.20 18.31 -3.19
CA PHE A 179 -7.32 18.70 -4.04
C PHE A 179 -8.36 19.52 -3.30
N VAL A 180 -8.65 19.16 -2.06
CA VAL A 180 -9.52 19.93 -1.17
C VAL A 180 -9.01 21.36 -1.02
N LEU A 181 -7.71 21.54 -0.75
CA LEU A 181 -7.10 22.87 -0.57
C LEU A 181 -7.08 23.68 -1.87
N ALA A 182 -6.98 23.00 -3.01
CA ALA A 182 -7.09 23.60 -4.32
C ALA A 182 -8.56 23.90 -4.72
N ASN A 183 -9.51 23.72 -3.80
CA ASN A 183 -10.95 23.97 -3.98
C ASN A 183 -11.59 23.17 -5.13
N TYR A 184 -11.10 21.96 -5.40
CA TYR A 184 -11.77 21.04 -6.32
C TYR A 184 -13.06 20.51 -5.71
N LYS A 185 -14.06 20.27 -6.57
CA LYS A 185 -15.34 19.66 -6.17
C LYS A 185 -15.14 18.18 -5.88
N SER A 186 -15.91 17.62 -4.95
CA SER A 186 -15.79 16.19 -4.56
C SER A 186 -15.86 15.23 -5.75
N ILE A 187 -16.68 15.53 -6.77
CA ILE A 187 -16.78 14.72 -8.00
C ILE A 187 -15.47 14.73 -8.80
N GLU A 188 -14.78 15.87 -8.87
CA GLU A 188 -13.51 16.01 -9.58
C GLU A 188 -12.42 15.23 -8.84
N ILE A 189 -12.41 15.29 -7.51
CA ILE A 189 -11.49 14.52 -6.67
C ILE A 189 -11.67 13.02 -6.89
N GLN A 190 -12.91 12.54 -6.92
CA GLN A 190 -13.23 11.10 -7.12
C GLN A 190 -12.75 10.56 -8.47
N PHE A 191 -12.67 11.38 -9.51
CA PHE A 191 -12.16 10.96 -10.82
C PHE A 191 -10.65 11.19 -10.97
N LEU A 192 -10.16 12.32 -10.50
CA LEU A 192 -8.78 12.75 -10.76
C LEU A 192 -7.78 12.06 -9.82
N ALA A 193 -8.17 11.77 -8.58
CA ALA A 193 -7.29 11.11 -7.64
C ALA A 193 -6.92 9.68 -8.09
N PRO A 194 -7.87 8.78 -8.45
CA PRO A 194 -7.52 7.45 -8.96
C PRO A 194 -6.70 7.49 -10.25
N LEU A 195 -6.89 8.50 -11.10
CA LEU A 195 -6.09 8.69 -12.32
C LEU A 195 -4.62 8.97 -11.99
N ILE A 196 -4.36 9.88 -11.05
CA ILE A 196 -2.98 10.19 -10.60
C ILE A 196 -2.34 8.96 -9.95
N PHE A 197 -3.12 8.22 -9.16
CA PHE A 197 -2.66 6.97 -8.58
C PHE A 197 -2.27 5.96 -9.66
N GLY A 198 -3.11 5.74 -10.68
CA GLY A 198 -2.79 4.85 -11.79
C GLY A 198 -1.50 5.23 -12.53
N ILE A 199 -1.23 6.52 -12.71
CA ILE A 199 0.01 7.02 -13.34
C ILE A 199 1.23 6.77 -12.45
N ALA A 200 1.10 6.86 -11.12
CA ALA A 200 2.19 6.64 -10.19
C ALA A 200 2.65 5.17 -10.11
N PHE A 201 1.80 4.24 -10.56
CA PHE A 201 2.07 2.80 -10.59
C PHE A 201 2.52 2.28 -11.96
N LEU A 202 2.66 3.16 -12.96
CA LEU A 202 3.24 2.84 -14.27
C LEU A 202 4.77 2.74 -14.20
#